data_AF-A0A3M1Y7W6-F1
#
_entry.id   AF-A0A3M1Y7W6-F1
#
_cell.length_a   1.000
_cell.length_b   1.000
_cell.length_c   1.000
_cell.angle_alpha   90.00
_cell.angle_beta   90.00
_cell.angle_gamma   90.00
#
_symmetry.space_group_name_H-M   'P 1'
#
loop_
_entity.id
_entity.type
_entity.pdbx_description
1 polymer ?
#
loop_
_entity_poly.entity_id
_entity_poly.type
_entity_poly.pdbx_seq_one_letter_code
_entity_poly.pdbx_strand_id
1 'polypeptide(L)' 'SNGHQVNLETMEIPAGRIPDVRGMTGRDAIYLLENLGVRVTLRGTGRVRRQSLLPGYRFSDDTSITLFLG' A
#
# COMPACT_ATOMS: atom_id res chain seq x y z
N SER A 1 37.91 -14.74 -10.18
CA SER A 1 36.70 -15.57 -10.35
C SER A 1 35.96 -15.65 -9.03
N ASN A 2 34.64 -15.55 -9.08
CA ASN A 2 33.64 -15.76 -8.02
C ASN A 2 33.25 -14.55 -7.16
N GLY A 3 32.29 -13.78 -7.67
CA GLY A 3 31.30 -13.09 -6.86
C GLY A 3 29.91 -13.51 -7.33
N HIS A 4 29.30 -14.47 -6.63
CA HIS A 4 27.90 -14.86 -6.82
C HIS A 4 27.02 -13.65 -6.52
N GLN A 5 26.49 -12.97 -7.54
CA GLN A 5 25.41 -12.02 -7.37
C GLN A 5 24.09 -12.79 -7.44
N VAL A 6 23.43 -12.88 -6.28
CA VAL A 6 22.05 -13.33 -6.16
C VAL A 6 21.19 -12.28 -6.87
N ASN A 7 20.59 -12.64 -8.01
CA ASN A 7 19.66 -11.80 -8.74
C ASN A 7 18.31 -11.82 -8.02
N LEU A 8 18.13 -10.91 -7.05
CA LEU A 8 16.85 -10.66 -6.40
C LEU A 8 16.01 -9.82 -7.36
N GLU A 9 15.35 -10.48 -8.32
CA GLU A 9 14.29 -9.89 -9.13
C GLU A 9 13.11 -9.57 -8.20
N THR A 10 13.25 -8.42 -7.57
CA THR A 10 12.26 -7.79 -6.70
C THR A 10 11.05 -7.55 -7.59
N MET A 11 9.91 -8.15 -7.26
CA MET A 11 8.64 -7.86 -7.91
C MET A 11 8.42 -6.35 -7.91
N GLU A 12 8.61 -5.71 -9.05
CA GLU A 12 8.54 -4.26 -9.20
C GLU A 12 7.09 -3.82 -8.97
N ILE A 13 6.76 -3.36 -7.77
CA ILE A 13 5.62 -2.46 -7.60
C ILE A 13 5.96 -1.21 -8.41
N PRO A 14 5.16 -0.79 -9.41
CA PRO A 14 5.45 0.42 -10.17
C PRO A 14 5.61 1.59 -9.20
N ALA A 15 6.85 2.09 -9.08
CA ALA A 15 7.23 3.01 -8.01
C ALA A 15 6.25 4.19 -7.90
N GLY A 16 5.72 4.42 -6.69
CA GLY A 16 4.89 5.59 -6.39
C GLY A 16 3.41 5.48 -6.78
N ARG A 17 2.79 4.29 -6.81
CA ARG A 17 1.36 4.11 -7.12
C ARG A 17 0.59 3.45 -5.98
N ILE A 18 -0.60 3.98 -5.65
CA ILE A 18 -1.47 3.44 -4.60
C ILE A 18 -2.03 2.06 -5.03
N PRO A 19 -1.89 1.01 -4.21
CA PRO A 19 -2.50 -0.29 -4.49
C PRO A 19 -4.01 -0.29 -4.23
N ASP A 20 -4.70 -1.30 -4.76
CA ASP A 20 -6.06 -1.63 -4.33
C ASP A 20 -6.01 -2.46 -3.06
N VAL A 21 -6.55 -1.92 -1.97
CA VAL A 21 -6.58 -2.56 -0.64
C VAL A 21 -7.97 -3.00 -0.24
N ARG A 22 -8.98 -2.90 -1.13
CA ARG A 22 -10.34 -3.36 -0.83
C ARG A 22 -10.34 -4.86 -0.54
N GLY A 23 -11.08 -5.25 0.51
CA GLY A 23 -11.13 -6.62 1.00
C GLY A 23 -10.04 -6.98 2.01
N MET A 24 -8.95 -6.22 2.13
CA MET A 24 -7.93 -6.45 3.16
C MET A 24 -8.49 -6.17 4.56
N THR A 25 -7.90 -6.78 5.60
CA THR A 25 -8.17 -6.33 6.97
C THR A 25 -7.59 -4.92 7.16
N GLY A 26 -8.13 -4.15 8.11
CA GLY A 26 -7.55 -2.84 8.42
C GLY A 26 -6.06 -2.89 8.76
N ARG A 27 -5.60 -3.96 9.44
CA ARG A 27 -4.20 -4.16 9.80
C ARG A 27 -3.31 -4.40 8.57
N ASP A 28 -3.72 -5.29 7.68
CA ASP A 28 -2.93 -5.62 6.48
C ASP A 28 -2.84 -4.42 5.54
N ALA A 29 -3.94 -3.68 5.40
CA ALA A 29 -3.98 -2.47 4.58
C ALA A 29 -3.07 -1.36 5.13
N ILE A 30 -3.04 -1.15 6.46
CA ILE A 30 -2.11 -0.21 7.09
C ILE A 30 -0.68 -0.62 6.78
N TYR A 31 -0.32 -1.87 7.04
CA TYR A 31 1.05 -2.35 6.86
C TYR A 31 1.54 -2.13 5.42
N LEU A 32 0.72 -2.49 4.43
CA LEU A 32 1.08 -2.30 3.03
C LEU A 32 1.27 -0.81 2.66
N LEU A 33 0.37 0.06 3.09
CA LEU A 33 0.39 1.47 2.71
C LEU A 33 1.46 2.28 3.46
N GLU A 34 1.71 1.99 4.74
CA GLU A 34 2.77 2.64 5.51
C GLU A 34 4.16 2.24 5.01
N ASN A 35 4.35 0.99 4.58
CA ASN A 35 5.59 0.56 3.93
C ASN A 35 5.86 1.29 2.59
N LEU A 36 4.82 1.86 1.98
CA LEU A 36 4.95 2.71 0.80
C LEU A 36 5.16 4.19 1.16
N GLY A 37 5.24 4.55 2.45
CA GLY A 37 5.38 5.93 2.90
C GLY A 37 4.06 6.72 2.90
N VAL A 38 2.91 6.04 2.79
CA VAL A 38 1.59 6.69 2.75
C VAL A 38 1.00 6.75 4.16
N ARG A 39 0.52 7.92 4.56
CA ARG A 39 -0.16 8.10 5.86
C ARG A 39 -1.59 7.56 5.80
N VAL A 40 -1.95 6.68 6.74
CA VAL A 40 -3.27 6.02 6.73
C VAL A 40 -4.18 6.54 7.85
N THR A 41 -5.45 6.79 7.52
CA THR A 41 -6.52 7.03 8.49
C THR A 41 -7.61 5.96 8.32
N LEU A 42 -8.00 5.30 9.42
CA LEU A 42 -9.08 4.32 9.40
C LEU A 42 -10.41 4.91 9.87
N ARG A 43 -11.52 4.47 9.26
CA ARG A 43 -12.89 4.77 9.67
C ARG A 43 -13.70 3.46 9.71
N GLY A 44 -14.16 3.06 10.89
CA GLY A 44 -14.90 1.81 11.10
C GLY A 44 -14.02 0.65 11.58
N THR A 45 -14.52 -0.58 11.46
CA THR A 45 -13.83 -1.82 11.86
C THR A 45 -14.05 -2.93 10.83
N GLY A 46 -13.20 -3.96 10.83
CA GLY A 46 -13.32 -5.10 9.91
C GLY A 46 -12.44 -4.99 8.67
N ARG A 47 -13.02 -5.21 7.48
CA ARG A 47 -12.30 -5.22 6.21
C ARG A 47 -12.51 -3.92 5.44
N VAL A 48 -11.54 -3.54 4.62
CA VAL A 48 -11.63 -2.32 3.81
C VAL A 48 -12.73 -2.51 2.77
N ARG A 49 -13.75 -1.65 2.84
CA ARG A 49 -14.82 -1.59 1.83
C ARG A 49 -14.55 -0.51 0.80
N ARG A 50 -13.88 0.56 1.21
CA ARG A 50 -13.55 1.70 0.34
C ARG A 50 -12.24 2.35 0.75
N GLN A 51 -11.50 2.82 -0.23
CA GLN A 51 -10.34 3.69 -0.09
C GLN A 51 -10.64 5.05 -0.74
N SER A 52 -10.09 6.12 -0.19
CA SER A 52 -10.33 7.49 -0.68
C SER A 52 -9.51 7.86 -1.92
N LEU A 53 -8.35 7.22 -2.12
CA LEU A 53 -7.55 7.35 -3.34
C LEU A 53 -7.74 6.12 -4.20
N LEU A 54 -7.93 6.32 -5.50
CA LEU A 54 -8.09 5.23 -6.45
C LEU A 54 -6.81 4.41 -6.59
N PRO A 55 -6.90 3.10 -6.86
CA PRO A 55 -5.76 2.31 -7.28
C PRO A 55 -5.05 2.96 -8.49
N GLY A 56 -3.73 2.98 -8.48
CA GLY A 56 -2.92 3.65 -9.51
C GLY A 56 -2.75 5.17 -9.31
N TYR A 57 -3.33 5.77 -8.27
CA TYR A 57 -3.03 7.16 -7.92
C TYR A 57 -1.54 7.33 -7.62
N ARG A 58 -0.89 8.38 -8.15
CA ARG A 58 0.53 8.64 -7.88
C ARG A 58 0.69 9.25 -6.49
N PHE A 59 1.39 8.58 -5.59
CA PHE A 59 1.68 9.12 -4.27
C PHE A 59 3.06 9.80 -4.22
N SER A 60 3.15 10.85 -3.41
CA SER A 60 4.38 11.49 -2.93
C SER A 60 4.48 11.34 -1.40
N ASP A 61 5.59 11.76 -0.81
CA ASP A 61 5.93 11.65 0.63
C ASP A 61 4.87 12.22 1.59
N ASP A 62 3.99 13.09 1.09
CA ASP A 62 2.89 13.70 1.87
C ASP A 62 1.50 13.10 1.65
N THR A 63 1.43 12.02 0.89
CA THR A 63 0.15 11.41 0.55
C THR A 63 -0.50 10.80 1.79
N SER A 64 -1.76 11.14 1.99
CA SER A 64 -2.60 10.51 2.99
C SER A 64 -3.81 9.84 2.34
N ILE A 65 -4.21 8.71 2.91
CA ILE A 65 -5.37 7.94 2.45
C ILE A 65 -6.26 7.59 3.63
N THR A 66 -7.54 7.87 3.49
CA THR A 66 -8.58 7.34 4.40
C THR A 66 -9.12 6.02 3.86
N LEU A 67 -9.18 5.01 4.71
CA LEU A 67 -9.83 3.73 4.47
C LEU A 67 -11.11 3.61 5.30
N PHE A 68 -12.19 3.19 4.65
CA PHE A 68 -13.49 2.97 5.26
C PHE A 68 -13.71 1.46 5.38
N LEU A 69 -13.90 1.01 6.61
CA LEU A 69 -13.99 -0.39 7.00
C LEU A 69 -15.45 -0.77 7.30
N GLY A 70 -15.77 -2.05 7.06
CA GLY A 70 -17.05 -2.69 7.40
C GLY A 70 -17.09 -4.14 6.95
#